data_AF-A0A7J3UBL7-F1
#
_entry.id   AF-A0A7J3UBL7-F1
#
_cell.length_a   1.000
_cell.length_b   1.000
_cell.length_c   1.000
_cell.angle_alpha   90.00
_cell.angle_beta   90.00
_cell.angle_gamma   90.00
#
_symmetry.space_group_name_H-M   'P 1'
#
loop_
_entity.id
_entity.type
_entity.pdbx_description
1 polymer ?
#
loop_
_entity_poly.entity_id
_entity_poly.type
_entity_poly.pdbx_seq_one_letter_code
_entity_poly.pdbx_strand_id
1 'polypeptide(L)'
;TIEDILSRRLQTQVYLHGLSYTPKQARQLIIHGHIAINGKKVRVPSYMVKKSEESAIQYVPSSPFTDEMHPMRPKAEQRTEIKPEVKEMEVKEGA
;
A
#
# COMPACT_ATOMS: atom_id res chain seq x y z
N THR A 1 15.55 -0.93 -11.05
CA THR A 1 14.89 -1.59 -12.20
C THR A 1 13.53 -0.96 -12.44
N ILE A 2 12.80 -1.38 -13.50
CA ILE A 2 11.42 -0.91 -13.75
C ILE A 2 10.49 -1.33 -12.59
N GLU A 3 10.75 -2.47 -11.99
CA GLU A 3 10.01 -3.00 -10.84
C GLU A 3 10.07 -2.05 -9.63
N ASP A 4 11.22 -1.42 -9.37
CA ASP A 4 11.39 -0.42 -8.30
C ASP A 4 10.55 0.85 -8.51
N ILE A 5 10.20 1.15 -9.76
CA ILE A 5 9.31 2.28 -10.07
C ILE A 5 7.86 1.87 -9.82
N LEU A 6 7.50 0.65 -10.22
CA LEU A 6 6.15 0.12 -10.05
C LEU A 6 5.81 -0.17 -8.58
N SER A 7 6.78 -0.56 -7.78
CA SER A 7 6.61 -0.81 -6.34
C SER A 7 6.30 0.47 -5.55
N ARG A 8 6.81 1.64 -5.98
CA ARG A 8 6.58 2.94 -5.33
C ARG A 8 5.25 3.61 -5.66
N ARG A 9 4.45 3.03 -6.56
CA ARG A 9 3.12 3.54 -6.89
C ARG A 9 2.17 3.35 -5.71
N LEU A 10 1.31 4.34 -5.48
CA LEU A 10 0.30 4.30 -4.42
C LEU A 10 -0.55 3.03 -4.45
N GLN A 11 -0.92 2.56 -5.64
CA GLN A 11 -1.66 1.31 -5.78
C GLN A 11 -0.92 0.10 -5.19
N THR A 12 0.37 -0.03 -5.46
CA THR A 12 1.19 -1.14 -4.97
C THR A 12 1.42 -0.99 -3.48
N GLN A 13 1.68 0.23 -3.02
CA GLN A 13 1.85 0.54 -1.60
C GLN A 13 0.59 0.21 -0.78
N VAL A 14 -0.60 0.63 -1.23
CA VAL A 14 -1.88 0.32 -0.56
C VAL A 14 -2.13 -1.19 -0.47
N TYR A 15 -1.70 -1.95 -1.48
CA TYR A 15 -1.77 -3.41 -1.44
C TYR A 15 -0.76 -4.01 -0.45
N LEU A 16 0.49 -3.57 -0.48
CA LEU A 16 1.55 -4.05 0.44
C LEU A 16 1.26 -3.70 1.91
N HIS A 17 0.63 -2.55 2.18
CA HIS A 17 0.17 -2.16 3.51
C HIS A 17 -1.05 -2.96 4.01
N GLY A 18 -1.59 -3.89 3.21
CA GLY A 18 -2.72 -4.73 3.62
C GLY A 18 -4.03 -3.96 3.78
N LEU A 19 -4.18 -2.82 3.12
CA LEU A 19 -5.44 -2.06 3.04
C LEU A 19 -6.39 -2.59 1.95
N SER A 20 -5.94 -3.59 1.19
CA SER A 20 -6.77 -4.25 0.17
C SER A 20 -6.30 -5.68 -0.02
N TYR A 21 -7.20 -6.55 -0.49
CA TYR A 21 -6.87 -7.93 -0.80
C TYR A 21 -6.15 -8.09 -2.14
N THR A 22 -6.36 -7.15 -3.07
CA THR A 22 -5.77 -7.24 -4.42
C THR A 22 -5.33 -5.85 -4.91
N PRO A 23 -4.32 -5.78 -5.80
CA PRO A 23 -3.91 -4.52 -6.43
C PRO A 23 -5.04 -3.84 -7.23
N LYS A 24 -6.00 -4.62 -7.76
CA LYS A 24 -7.18 -4.08 -8.46
C LYS A 24 -8.14 -3.41 -7.48
N GLN A 25 -8.36 -4.01 -6.31
CA GLN A 25 -9.15 -3.42 -5.24
C GLN A 25 -8.48 -2.16 -4.68
N ALA A 26 -7.15 -2.16 -4.47
CA ALA A 26 -6.41 -0.95 -4.09
C ALA A 26 -6.72 0.22 -5.02
N ARG A 27 -6.70 -0.03 -6.34
CA ARG A 27 -7.03 0.98 -7.35
C ARG A 27 -8.47 1.50 -7.20
N GLN A 28 -9.46 0.62 -6.97
CA GLN A 28 -10.84 1.02 -6.73
C GLN A 28 -10.98 1.91 -5.50
N LEU A 29 -10.33 1.53 -4.39
CA LEU A 29 -10.32 2.32 -3.17
C LEU A 29 -9.71 3.71 -3.38
N ILE A 30 -8.62 3.80 -4.15
CA ILE A 30 -7.98 5.08 -4.47
C ILE A 30 -8.93 5.94 -5.33
N ILE A 31 -9.46 5.40 -6.44
CA ILE A 31 -10.31 6.16 -7.38
C ILE A 31 -11.58 6.67 -6.69
N HIS A 32 -12.24 5.83 -5.89
CA HIS A 32 -13.43 6.23 -5.13
C HIS A 32 -13.11 7.19 -3.97
N GLY A 33 -11.84 7.34 -3.61
CA GLY A 33 -11.40 8.24 -2.55
C GLY A 33 -11.66 7.66 -1.17
N HIS A 34 -11.29 6.41 -0.96
CA HIS A 34 -11.25 5.78 0.36
C HIS A 34 -9.86 5.84 0.98
N ILE A 35 -8.83 6.28 0.25
CA ILE A 35 -7.45 6.39 0.70
C ILE A 35 -7.03 7.86 0.87
N ALA A 36 -6.31 8.14 1.96
CA ALA A 36 -5.64 9.40 2.22
C ALA A 36 -4.15 9.16 2.52
N ILE A 37 -3.33 10.16 2.15
CA ILE A 37 -1.92 10.24 2.52
C ILE A 37 -1.76 11.51 3.36
N ASN A 38 -1.28 11.37 4.59
CA ASN A 38 -1.07 12.51 5.48
C ASN A 38 -2.33 13.40 5.63
N GLY A 39 -3.49 12.75 5.78
CA GLY A 39 -4.80 13.40 5.89
C GLY A 39 -5.40 13.92 4.57
N LYS A 40 -4.66 13.93 3.46
CA LYS A 40 -5.14 14.39 2.16
C LYS A 40 -5.68 13.23 1.32
N LYS A 41 -6.92 13.35 0.84
CA LYS A 41 -7.53 12.37 -0.07
C LYS A 41 -6.79 12.35 -1.41
N VAL A 42 -6.28 11.19 -1.80
CA VAL A 42 -5.56 11.00 -3.08
C VAL A 42 -6.36 10.04 -3.96
N ARG A 43 -6.63 10.46 -5.20
CA ARG A 43 -7.41 9.69 -6.18
C ARG A 43 -6.60 9.15 -7.36
N VAL A 44 -5.28 9.36 -7.36
CA VAL A 44 -4.39 8.98 -8.47
C VAL A 44 -3.62 7.71 -8.09
N PRO A 45 -3.91 6.54 -8.68
CA PRO A 45 -3.23 5.28 -8.35
C PRO A 45 -1.76 5.23 -8.82
N SER A 46 -1.40 6.08 -9.79
CA SER A 46 -0.04 6.24 -10.29
C SER A 46 0.79 7.22 -9.44
N TYR A 47 0.27 7.73 -8.33
CA TYR A 47 1.01 8.63 -7.45
C TYR A 47 2.28 7.94 -6.92
N MET A 48 3.42 8.61 -7.05
CA MET A 48 4.70 8.13 -6.53
C MET A 48 4.80 8.50 -5.07
N VAL A 49 4.69 7.51 -4.20
CA VAL A 49 4.74 7.72 -2.75
C VAL A 49 6.19 7.97 -2.32
N LYS A 50 6.39 9.03 -1.52
CA LYS A 50 7.69 9.28 -0.88
C LYS A 50 7.84 8.40 0.34
N LYS A 51 9.08 8.03 0.68
CA LYS A 51 9.38 7.22 1.87
C LYS A 51 8.84 7.81 3.18
N SER A 52 8.78 9.14 3.29
CA SER A 52 8.20 9.85 4.44
C SER A 52 6.68 9.78 4.52
N GLU A 53 6.00 9.52 3.40
CA GLU A 53 4.54 9.51 3.27
C GLU A 53 3.97 8.09 3.38
N GLU A 54 4.80 7.06 3.20
CA GLU A 54 4.44 5.65 3.19
C GLU A 54 3.75 5.21 4.50
N SER A 55 4.29 5.61 5.65
CA SER A 55 3.68 5.33 6.96
C SER A 55 2.38 6.10 7.22
N ALA A 56 2.09 7.14 6.43
CA ALA A 56 0.91 8.00 6.58
C ALA A 56 -0.24 7.61 5.62
N ILE A 57 -0.14 6.44 4.96
CA ILE A 57 -1.21 5.89 4.14
C ILE A 57 -2.29 5.28 5.05
N GLN A 58 -3.51 5.80 4.95
CA GLN A 58 -4.63 5.35 5.76
C GLN A 58 -5.96 5.48 5.01
N TYR A 59 -7.01 4.90 5.58
CA TYR A 59 -8.36 5.19 5.11
C TYR A 59 -8.75 6.63 5.42
N VAL A 60 -9.57 7.21 4.56
CA VAL A 60 -10.19 8.51 4.82
C VAL A 60 -11.16 8.35 6.00
N PRO A 61 -11.19 9.26 6.99
CA PRO A 61 -12.09 9.15 8.14
C PRO A 61 -13.58 9.06 7.75
N SER A 62 -13.97 9.71 6.65
CA SER A 62 -15.34 9.69 6.12
C SER A 62 -15.71 8.39 5.39
N SER A 63 -14.82 7.40 5.35
CA SER A 63 -14.99 6.17 4.58
C SER A 63 -15.63 5.07 5.43
N PRO A 64 -16.53 4.24 4.88
CA PRO A 64 -17.09 3.08 5.60
C PRO A 64 -16.03 2.01 5.92
N PHE A 65 -14.87 2.06 5.27
CA PHE A 65 -13.75 1.16 5.51
C PHE A 65 -12.98 1.46 6.82
N THR A 66 -13.29 2.58 7.49
CA THR A 66 -12.72 2.91 8.81
C THR A 66 -13.21 1.92 9.88
N ASP A 67 -14.43 1.41 9.73
CA ASP A 67 -14.99 0.43 10.64
C ASP A 67 -14.31 -0.93 10.48
N GLU A 68 -13.87 -1.49 11.59
CA GLU A 68 -13.13 -2.76 11.59
C GLU A 68 -14.01 -3.96 11.25
N MET A 69 -15.32 -3.85 11.50
CA MET A 69 -16.31 -4.88 11.21
C MET A 69 -16.80 -4.89 9.74
N HIS A 70 -16.28 -4.03 8.88
CA HIS A 70 -16.72 -3.98 7.49
C HIS A 70 -16.34 -5.28 6.75
N PRO A 71 -17.27 -5.97 6.06
CA PRO A 71 -17.01 -7.28 5.45
C PRO A 71 -15.91 -7.27 4.39
N MET A 72 -15.73 -6.13 3.72
CA MET A 72 -14.72 -5.95 2.68
C MET A 72 -13.37 -5.43 3.20
N ARG A 73 -13.21 -5.23 4.52
CA ARG A 73 -11.92 -4.82 5.11
C ARG A 73 -11.03 -6.05 5.32
N PRO A 74 -9.75 -6.00 4.93
CA PRO A 74 -8.80 -7.06 5.23
C PRO A 74 -8.71 -7.31 6.73
N LYS A 75 -8.97 -8.55 7.15
CA LYS A 75 -8.71 -8.98 8.53
C LYS A 75 -7.22 -8.88 8.81
N ALA A 76 -6.84 -8.54 10.05
CA ALA A 76 -5.44 -8.42 10.44
C ALA A 76 -4.62 -9.70 10.17
N GLU A 77 -5.29 -10.86 10.24
CA GLU A 77 -4.74 -12.19 9.95
C GLU A 77 -4.40 -12.40 8.47
N GLN A 78 -5.07 -11.67 7.56
CA GLN A 78 -4.88 -11.74 6.11
C GLN A 78 -4.03 -10.57 5.58
N ARG A 79 -3.43 -9.76 6.47
CA ARG A 79 -2.30 -8.88 6.12
C ARG A 79 -1.15 -9.80 5.77
N THR A 80 -1.17 -10.24 4.53
CA THR A 80 -0.42 -11.36 3.98
C THR A 80 0.99 -11.45 4.55
N GLU A 81 1.34 -12.70 4.86
CA GLU A 81 2.66 -13.29 5.06
C GLU A 81 3.59 -13.06 3.83
N ILE A 82 3.65 -11.85 3.28
CA ILE A 82 4.72 -11.43 2.39
C ILE A 82 5.88 -11.10 3.33
N LYS A 83 6.50 -12.15 3.87
CA LYS A 83 7.82 -12.07 4.46
C LYS A 83 8.68 -11.38 3.38
N PRO A 84 9.29 -10.21 3.64
CA PRO A 84 10.25 -9.69 2.70
C PRO A 84 11.42 -10.69 2.76
N GLU A 85 11.52 -11.60 1.80
CA GLU A 85 12.84 -12.08 1.39
C GLU A 85 13.55 -10.88 0.76
N VAL A 86 14.02 -9.98 1.61
CA VAL A 86 15.22 -9.20 1.34
C VAL A 86 16.33 -10.23 1.23
N LYS A 87 16.54 -10.73 0.01
CA LYS A 87 17.73 -11.51 -0.33
C LYS A 87 18.89 -10.55 -0.09
N GLU A 88 19.60 -10.78 1.02
CA GLU A 88 20.86 -10.11 1.33
C GLU A 88 21.72 -10.16 0.06
N MET A 89 21.96 -8.98 -0.53
CA MET A 89 23.03 -8.83 -1.49
C MET A 89 24.31 -9.01 -0.69
N GLU A 90 24.82 -10.24 -0.65
CA GLU A 90 26.24 -10.45 -0.36
C GLU A 90 27.03 -9.73 -1.45
N VAL A 91 27.43 -8.51 -1.13
CA VAL A 91 28.55 -7.83 -1.76
C VAL A 91 29.78 -8.69 -1.42
N LYS A 92 30.17 -9.59 -2.32
CA LYS A 92 31.55 -10.08 -2.32
C LYS A 92 32.41 -8.95 -2.86
N GLU A 93 32.82 -8.08 -1.95
CA GLU A 93 34.04 -7.29 -2.09
C GLU A 93 35.21 -8.25 -2.39
N GLY A 94 36.10 -7.79 -3.26
CA GLY A 94 37.12 -8.62 -3.87
C GLY A 94 38.21 -9.11 -2.92
N ALA A 95 38.85 -10.19 -3.36
CA ALA A 95 40.27 -10.50 -3.21
C ALA A 95 40.62 -11.54 -4.30
#